data_AF-A0A7S3H8L7-F1
#
_entry.id   AF-A0A7S3H8L7-F1
#
_cell.length_a   1.000
_cell.length_b   1.000
_cell.length_c   1.000
_cell.angle_alpha   90.00
_cell.angle_beta   90.00
_cell.angle_gamma   90.00
#
_symmetry.space_group_name_H-M   'P 1'
#
loop_
_entity.id
_entity.type
_entity.pdbx_description
1 polymer ?
#
loop_
_entity_poly.entity_id
_entity_poly.type
_entity_poly.pdbx_seq_one_letter_code
_entity_poly.pdbx_strand_id
1 'polypeptide(L)'
;AIASTTRIEKSDVCGGVAAGIGWRDMGLMHRVNITGITTLNLSSRKLYYIFGDNQTNDFSDEWVFQVPPQAGMQPYEHTHSPLTTKNSMRSIDTNPTTATVANSKPNSNMAVADYTYPARGTQVILMADLGVGASDDSTDTKVFSEACLPAFNTTNSIGHRVLQGEVDAVILSGDISYANGYLSNWEFFLDTLSPITGRTLFLTTVGNHESIWAGSDSLYQGIDSGGECGLSVDLIPMPAP
;
A
#
# COMPACT_ATOMS: atom_id res chain seq x y z
N ALA A 1 17.76 -2.74 0.80
CA ALA A 1 17.70 -1.34 0.32
C ALA A 1 17.58 -0.42 1.53
N ILE A 2 18.11 0.80 1.45
CA ILE A 2 18.01 1.82 2.52
C ILE A 2 16.79 2.68 2.23
N ALA A 3 15.99 2.97 3.25
CA ALA A 3 14.81 3.84 3.10
C ALA A 3 15.18 5.32 3.12
N SER A 4 14.53 6.12 2.27
CA SER A 4 14.43 7.56 2.49
C SER A 4 13.37 7.82 3.56
N THR A 5 13.65 8.75 4.47
CA THR A 5 12.74 9.08 5.57
C THR A 5 12.24 10.51 5.43
N THR A 6 10.93 10.71 5.56
CA THR A 6 10.26 12.01 5.54
C THR A 6 9.32 12.12 6.75
N ARG A 7 8.82 13.33 7.01
CA ARG A 7 7.81 13.63 8.01
C ARG A 7 6.96 14.78 7.50
N ILE A 8 5.69 14.78 7.86
CA ILE A 8 4.79 15.91 7.63
C ILE A 8 4.83 16.78 8.87
N GLU A 9 5.18 18.03 8.70
CA GLU A 9 5.20 19.05 9.73
C GLU A 9 3.91 19.87 9.71
N LYS A 10 3.60 20.54 10.82
CA LYS A 10 2.38 21.36 10.93
C LYS A 10 2.34 22.51 9.93
N SER A 11 3.51 22.96 9.47
CA SER A 11 3.66 23.98 8.44
C SER A 11 3.29 23.49 7.04
N ASP A 12 3.19 22.18 6.82
CA ASP A 12 2.95 21.60 5.49
C ASP A 12 1.45 21.57 5.13
N VAL A 13 0.57 21.81 6.12
CA VAL A 13 -0.88 21.96 5.88
C VAL A 13 -1.26 23.42 5.66
N CYS A 14 -2.31 23.66 4.88
CA CYS A 14 -2.70 24.99 4.44
C CYS A 14 -3.63 25.74 5.40
N GLY A 15 -4.21 25.07 6.41
CA GLY A 15 -5.03 25.74 7.42
C GLY A 15 -6.13 24.88 8.03
N GLY A 16 -7.25 25.51 8.38
CA GLY A 16 -8.47 24.81 8.77
C GLY A 16 -8.35 23.91 9.99
N VAL A 17 -9.02 22.77 9.93
CA VAL A 17 -9.00 21.74 10.97
C VAL A 17 -7.62 21.09 11.03
N ALA A 18 -6.98 20.89 9.87
CA ALA A 18 -5.64 20.31 9.74
C ALA A 18 -4.57 21.08 10.51
N ALA A 19 -4.58 22.41 10.43
CA ALA A 19 -3.66 23.27 11.18
C ALA A 19 -4.13 23.56 12.62
N GLY A 20 -5.34 23.14 12.97
CA GLY A 20 -5.99 23.44 14.25
C GLY A 20 -6.09 22.22 15.15
N ILE A 21 -7.33 21.88 15.49
CA ILE A 21 -7.69 20.81 16.43
C ILE A 21 -7.49 19.41 15.86
N GLY A 22 -7.45 19.25 14.53
CA GLY A 22 -7.24 17.96 13.89
C GLY A 22 -5.77 17.64 13.61
N TRP A 23 -4.86 18.58 13.91
CA TRP A 23 -3.42 18.34 13.81
C TRP A 23 -3.01 17.19 14.72
N ARG A 24 -2.34 16.19 14.13
CA ARG A 24 -1.64 15.13 14.83
C ARG A 24 -0.33 14.86 14.11
N ASP A 25 0.75 14.74 14.87
CA ASP A 25 2.02 14.29 14.35
C ASP A 25 1.90 12.82 13.90
N MET A 26 2.19 12.57 12.62
CA MET A 26 2.07 11.26 11.98
C MET A 26 3.36 10.43 12.07
N GLY A 27 4.39 10.96 12.73
CA GLY A 27 5.67 10.28 12.88
C GLY A 27 6.50 10.26 11.59
N LEU A 28 7.37 9.25 11.49
CA LEU A 28 8.30 9.09 10.38
C LEU A 28 7.70 8.20 9.30
N MET A 29 7.81 8.64 8.05
CA MET A 29 7.45 7.86 6.88
C MET A 29 8.71 7.39 6.17
N HIS A 30 8.78 6.08 5.90
CA HIS A 30 9.93 5.45 5.26
C HIS A 30 9.53 4.95 3.87
N ARG A 31 10.34 5.28 2.85
CA ARG A 31 10.09 4.86 1.47
C ARG A 31 11.31 4.13 0.92
N VAL A 32 11.07 3.01 0.24
CA VAL A 32 12.10 2.16 -0.35
C VAL A 32 11.71 1.82 -1.79
N ASN A 33 12.63 2.04 -2.73
CA ASN A 33 12.46 1.57 -4.10
C ASN A 33 12.95 0.13 -4.23
N ILE A 34 12.04 -0.77 -4.58
CA ILE A 34 12.36 -2.16 -4.94
C ILE A 34 12.55 -2.22 -6.45
N THR A 35 13.80 -2.33 -6.90
CA THR A 35 14.17 -2.31 -8.33
C THR A 35 14.48 -3.70 -8.87
N GLY A 36 14.46 -3.85 -10.20
CA GLY A 36 14.89 -5.08 -10.87
C GLY A 36 13.82 -6.17 -11.00
N ILE A 37 12.55 -5.84 -10.72
CA ILE A 37 11.41 -6.77 -10.81
C ILE A 37 11.37 -7.49 -12.16
N THR A 38 11.49 -6.76 -13.27
CA THR A 38 11.46 -7.32 -14.63
C THR A 38 12.77 -8.01 -15.00
N THR A 39 13.92 -7.39 -14.71
CA THR A 39 15.25 -7.92 -15.08
C THR A 39 15.61 -9.20 -14.34
N LEU A 40 15.07 -9.40 -13.14
CA LEU A 40 15.26 -10.61 -12.33
C LEU A 40 14.13 -11.64 -12.51
N ASN A 41 13.22 -11.42 -13.46
CA ASN A 41 12.09 -12.31 -13.75
C ASN A 41 11.22 -12.60 -12.51
N LEU A 42 10.92 -11.55 -11.73
CA LEU A 42 10.14 -11.63 -10.49
C LEU A 42 8.64 -11.40 -10.71
N SER A 43 8.23 -11.02 -11.92
CA SER A 43 6.83 -10.94 -12.31
C SER A 43 6.11 -12.26 -11.99
N SER A 44 4.89 -12.17 -11.51
CA SER A 44 4.10 -13.34 -11.11
C SER A 44 4.73 -14.22 -10.01
N ARG A 45 5.57 -13.65 -9.14
CA ARG A 45 6.13 -14.32 -7.97
C ARG A 45 5.67 -13.68 -6.67
N LYS A 46 5.97 -14.35 -5.55
CA LYS A 46 5.83 -13.79 -4.20
C LYS A 46 7.17 -13.23 -3.72
N LEU A 47 7.15 -11.99 -3.25
CA LEU A 47 8.23 -11.35 -2.51
C LEU A 47 7.91 -11.41 -1.03
N TYR A 48 8.85 -11.94 -0.26
CA TYR A 48 8.79 -11.97 1.20
C TYR A 48 9.68 -10.83 1.68
N TYR A 49 9.23 -10.03 2.64
CA TYR A 49 9.99 -8.88 3.11
C TYR A 49 9.74 -8.55 4.57
N ILE A 50 10.75 -7.97 5.21
CA ILE A 50 10.67 -7.35 6.54
C ILE A 50 11.17 -5.91 6.43
N PHE A 51 10.66 -5.04 7.30
CA PHE A 51 11.12 -3.65 7.42
C PHE A 51 11.36 -3.30 8.89
N GLY A 52 12.28 -2.39 9.16
CA GLY A 52 12.69 -2.09 10.52
C GLY A 52 13.94 -1.23 10.60
N ASP A 53 14.44 -1.04 11.81
CA ASP A 53 15.64 -0.28 12.12
C ASP A 53 16.74 -1.18 12.72
N ASN A 54 17.86 -1.24 12.02
CA ASN A 54 19.02 -2.02 12.42
C ASN A 54 19.73 -1.45 13.65
N GLN A 55 19.59 -0.15 13.95
CA GLN A 55 20.21 0.46 15.13
C GLN A 55 19.51 0.04 16.42
N THR A 56 18.18 -0.08 16.39
CA THR A 56 17.34 -0.48 17.52
C THR A 56 17.09 -1.98 17.56
N ASN A 57 17.41 -2.70 16.47
CA ASN A 57 17.07 -4.11 16.27
C ASN A 57 15.56 -4.35 16.40
N ASP A 58 14.78 -3.42 15.84
CA ASP A 58 13.32 -3.47 15.80
C ASP A 58 12.87 -3.72 14.36
N PHE A 59 12.20 -4.85 14.12
CA PHE A 59 11.80 -5.29 12.79
C PHE A 59 10.37 -5.83 12.81
N SER A 60 9.66 -5.58 11.73
CA SER A 60 8.34 -6.14 11.48
C SER A 60 8.39 -7.67 11.42
N ASP A 61 7.21 -8.29 11.58
CA ASP A 61 6.98 -9.64 11.07
C ASP A 61 7.18 -9.70 9.54
N GLU A 62 7.30 -10.91 9.01
CA GLU A 62 7.44 -11.13 7.56
C GLU A 62 6.12 -10.83 6.82
N TRP A 63 6.22 -10.03 5.77
CA TRP A 63 5.15 -9.71 4.84
C TRP A 63 5.36 -10.40 3.49
N VAL A 64 4.26 -10.59 2.75
CA VAL A 64 4.27 -11.26 1.44
C VAL A 64 3.54 -10.45 0.41
N PHE A 65 4.27 -9.94 -0.59
CA PHE A 65 3.75 -9.19 -1.72
C PHE A 65 3.66 -10.05 -2.97
N GLN A 66 2.49 -10.05 -3.62
CA GLN A 66 2.26 -10.69 -4.91
C GLN A 66 2.65 -9.74 -6.04
N VAL A 67 3.71 -10.06 -6.78
CA VAL A 67 4.12 -9.25 -7.93
C VAL A 67 3.15 -9.45 -9.08
N PRO A 68 2.58 -8.38 -9.66
CA PRO A 68 1.70 -8.48 -10.82
C PRO A 68 2.38 -9.18 -12.02
N PRO A 69 1.60 -9.65 -13.00
CA PRO A 69 2.16 -10.19 -14.23
C PRO A 69 2.93 -9.12 -15.00
N GLN A 70 3.89 -9.56 -15.82
CA GLN A 70 4.59 -8.64 -16.72
C GLN A 70 3.61 -8.04 -17.73
N ALA A 71 3.76 -6.76 -18.05
CA ALA A 71 2.94 -6.09 -19.05
C ALA A 71 2.91 -6.88 -20.37
N GLY A 72 1.70 -7.11 -20.90
CA GLY A 72 1.48 -7.90 -22.12
C GLY A 72 1.52 -9.43 -21.92
N MET A 73 1.81 -9.92 -20.72
CA MET A 73 1.84 -11.36 -20.41
C MET A 73 0.65 -11.71 -19.51
N GLN A 74 -0.14 -12.70 -19.91
CA GLN A 74 -1.12 -13.33 -19.03
C GLN A 74 -0.47 -14.50 -18.29
N PRO A 75 -0.82 -14.77 -17.02
CA PRO A 75 -0.42 -15.99 -16.34
C PRO A 75 -0.89 -17.19 -17.17
N TYR A 76 0.06 -18.07 -17.51
CA TYR A 76 -0.13 -19.16 -18.48
C TYR A 76 -1.35 -20.03 -18.12
N GLU A 77 -2.31 -20.19 -19.04
CA GLU A 77 -3.30 -21.27 -18.93
C GLU A 77 -2.58 -22.61 -19.11
N HIS A 78 -2.40 -23.34 -18.03
CA HIS A 78 -1.84 -24.69 -18.10
C HIS A 78 -2.83 -25.63 -18.80
N THR A 79 -2.59 -25.91 -20.08
CA THR A 79 -2.90 -27.23 -20.63
C THR A 79 -2.00 -28.26 -19.92
N HIS A 80 -2.60 -28.98 -18.97
CA HIS A 80 -2.13 -30.21 -18.29
C HIS A 80 -0.65 -30.61 -18.49
N SER A 81 0.20 -30.33 -17.50
CA SER A 81 1.41 -31.14 -17.23
C SER A 81 1.76 -31.10 -15.74
N PRO A 82 2.24 -32.22 -15.14
CA PRO A 82 2.17 -32.43 -13.70
C PRO A 82 3.20 -31.63 -12.92
N LEU A 83 2.72 -31.11 -11.77
CA LEU A 83 3.49 -30.44 -10.74
C LEU A 83 4.74 -31.25 -10.35
N THR A 84 5.93 -30.67 -10.51
CA THR A 84 7.13 -31.11 -9.79
C THR A 84 7.41 -30.09 -8.69
N THR A 85 7.19 -30.52 -7.46
CA THR A 85 7.48 -29.78 -6.23
C THR A 85 8.98 -29.60 -6.05
N LYS A 86 9.47 -28.36 -6.20
CA LYS A 86 10.70 -27.89 -5.56
C LYS A 86 10.51 -26.45 -5.09
N ASN A 87 10.07 -26.30 -3.83
CA ASN A 87 10.17 -25.03 -3.12
C ASN A 87 11.65 -24.74 -2.87
N SER A 88 12.27 -23.90 -3.70
CA SER A 88 13.55 -23.28 -3.36
C SER A 88 13.35 -21.79 -3.18
N MET A 89 13.44 -21.31 -1.93
CA MET A 89 13.62 -19.89 -1.65
C MET A 89 14.97 -19.45 -2.22
N ARG A 90 15.00 -18.37 -3.01
CA ARG A 90 16.24 -17.71 -3.43
C ARG A 90 16.35 -16.37 -2.70
N SER A 91 17.46 -16.15 -2.00
CA SER A 91 17.84 -14.80 -1.56
C SER A 91 18.18 -13.96 -2.80
N ILE A 92 17.65 -12.74 -2.89
CA ILE A 92 18.12 -11.77 -3.86
C ILE A 92 19.33 -11.08 -3.23
N ASP A 93 20.53 -11.48 -3.64
CA ASP A 93 21.74 -10.70 -3.38
C ASP A 93 21.83 -9.58 -4.44
N THR A 94 21.94 -8.33 -3.99
CA THR A 94 22.04 -7.16 -4.87
C THR A 94 23.47 -6.95 -5.42
N ASN A 95 24.39 -7.90 -5.25
CA ASN A 95 25.76 -7.83 -5.75
C ASN A 95 26.08 -8.92 -6.80
N PRO A 96 26.61 -8.58 -7.99
CA PRO A 96 26.72 -9.51 -9.12
C PRO A 96 28.02 -10.33 -9.12
N THR A 97 28.38 -11.00 -8.01
CA THR A 97 29.49 -11.97 -8.02
C THR A 97 29.23 -13.14 -7.07
N THR A 98 29.14 -14.34 -7.65
CA THR A 98 29.20 -15.69 -7.04
C THR A 98 27.99 -16.18 -6.22
N ALA A 99 27.22 -17.09 -6.84
CA ALA A 99 26.18 -17.88 -6.19
C ALA A 99 26.76 -19.07 -5.43
N THR A 100 26.39 -19.22 -4.15
CA THR A 100 26.46 -20.48 -3.40
C THR A 100 25.16 -20.66 -2.63
N VAL A 101 24.50 -21.80 -2.86
CA VAL A 101 23.27 -22.22 -2.19
C VAL A 101 23.61 -22.64 -0.76
N ALA A 102 23.05 -21.94 0.24
CA ALA A 102 23.08 -22.37 1.63
C ALA A 102 21.69 -22.23 2.26
N ASN A 103 21.23 -23.32 2.90
CA ASN A 103 20.07 -23.36 3.78
C ASN A 103 20.35 -22.62 5.10
N SER A 104 20.56 -21.31 5.03
CA SER A 104 20.55 -20.42 6.19
C SER A 104 19.33 -19.50 6.09
N LYS A 105 18.77 -19.08 7.24
CA LYS A 105 17.83 -17.96 7.31
C LYS A 105 18.33 -16.87 6.35
N PRO A 106 17.52 -16.34 5.41
CA PRO A 106 18.04 -15.37 4.48
C PRO A 106 18.56 -14.17 5.28
N ASN A 107 19.86 -13.90 5.15
CA ASN A 107 20.55 -12.75 5.78
C ASN A 107 20.13 -11.42 5.12
N SER A 108 18.98 -11.41 4.44
CA SER A 108 18.48 -10.36 3.58
C SER A 108 17.05 -10.04 3.99
N ASN A 109 16.75 -8.75 4.13
CA ASN A 109 15.42 -8.26 4.49
C ASN A 109 14.33 -8.55 3.42
N MET A 110 14.70 -9.24 2.33
CA MET A 110 13.80 -9.71 1.28
C MET A 110 14.22 -11.10 0.76
N ALA A 111 13.24 -11.92 0.40
CA ALA A 111 13.41 -13.22 -0.24
C ALA A 111 12.35 -13.45 -1.33
N VAL A 112 12.61 -14.36 -2.26
CA VAL A 112 11.68 -14.75 -3.34
C VAL A 112 11.36 -16.23 -3.22
N ALA A 113 10.09 -16.58 -3.36
CA ALA A 113 9.68 -17.96 -3.58
C ALA A 113 9.06 -18.13 -4.96
N ASP A 114 9.30 -19.29 -5.56
CA ASP A 114 8.51 -19.76 -6.69
C ASP A 114 7.05 -19.94 -6.21
N TYR A 115 6.12 -19.36 -6.95
CA TYR A 115 4.69 -19.43 -6.67
C TYR A 115 3.97 -19.77 -7.97
N THR A 116 3.08 -20.77 -7.93
CA THR A 116 2.19 -21.03 -9.05
C THR A 116 1.17 -19.90 -9.11
N TYR A 117 1.42 -18.94 -9.98
CA TYR A 117 0.47 -17.86 -10.22
C TYR A 117 -0.86 -18.46 -10.70
N PRO A 118 -2.01 -18.02 -10.16
CA PRO A 118 -3.28 -18.56 -10.58
C PRO A 118 -3.46 -18.38 -12.09
N ALA A 119 -3.82 -19.47 -12.78
CA ALA A 119 -4.10 -19.50 -14.22
C ALA A 119 -5.45 -18.82 -14.50
N ARG A 120 -5.46 -17.50 -14.31
CA ARG A 120 -6.60 -16.62 -14.51
C ARG A 120 -6.12 -15.32 -15.16
N GLY A 121 -7.06 -14.62 -15.78
CA GLY A 121 -6.80 -13.27 -16.26
C GLY A 121 -6.39 -12.33 -15.11
N THR A 122 -5.62 -11.29 -15.43
CA THR A 122 -5.30 -10.23 -14.47
C THR A 122 -6.57 -9.66 -13.84
N GLN A 123 -6.64 -9.63 -12.52
CA GLN A 123 -7.78 -9.12 -11.75
C GLN A 123 -7.39 -7.83 -11.05
N VAL A 124 -8.17 -6.78 -11.29
CA VAL A 124 -8.01 -5.48 -10.67
C VAL A 124 -9.30 -5.12 -9.96
N ILE A 125 -9.19 -4.62 -8.73
CA ILE A 125 -10.32 -4.00 -8.03
C ILE A 125 -10.21 -2.50 -8.22
N LEU A 126 -11.30 -1.87 -8.66
CA LEU A 126 -11.45 -0.43 -8.74
C LEU A 126 -12.54 0.00 -7.76
N MET A 127 -12.22 0.97 -6.91
CA MET A 127 -13.12 1.58 -5.96
C MET A 127 -12.85 3.09 -5.87
N ALA A 128 -13.73 3.83 -5.22
CA ALA A 128 -13.63 5.26 -4.94
C ALA A 128 -14.38 5.53 -3.62
N ASP A 129 -14.14 6.68 -3.01
CA ASP A 129 -14.95 7.18 -1.89
C ASP A 129 -14.97 6.19 -0.71
N LEU A 130 -13.83 5.57 -0.40
CA LEU A 130 -13.79 4.47 0.58
C LEU A 130 -14.02 4.96 2.00
N GLY A 131 -13.26 5.99 2.42
CA GLY A 131 -13.27 6.48 3.78
C GLY A 131 -12.79 5.45 4.81
N VAL A 132 -13.25 5.61 6.04
CA VAL A 132 -12.85 4.80 7.20
C VAL A 132 -14.06 4.20 7.91
N GLY A 133 -13.87 3.03 8.51
CA GLY A 133 -14.87 2.35 9.33
C GLY A 133 -14.25 1.50 10.43
N ALA A 134 -14.71 1.65 11.67
CA ALA A 134 -14.23 0.88 12.81
C ALA A 134 -14.97 -0.46 12.96
N SER A 135 -14.27 -1.45 13.50
CA SER A 135 -14.82 -2.78 13.78
C SER A 135 -15.53 -2.88 15.14
N ASP A 136 -15.45 -1.83 15.96
CA ASP A 136 -15.96 -1.79 17.35
C ASP A 136 -17.17 -0.85 17.50
N ASP A 137 -17.82 -0.52 16.40
CA ASP A 137 -18.95 0.41 16.29
C ASP A 137 -18.63 1.87 16.69
N SER A 138 -17.35 2.22 16.90
CA SER A 138 -16.94 3.62 17.02
C SER A 138 -17.14 4.37 15.71
N THR A 139 -17.59 5.62 15.81
CA THR A 139 -17.78 6.52 14.67
C THR A 139 -16.85 7.71 14.79
N ASP A 140 -16.27 8.16 13.67
CA ASP A 140 -15.54 9.42 13.64
C ASP A 140 -16.50 10.64 13.70
N THR A 141 -15.94 11.77 14.09
CA THR A 141 -16.53 13.11 14.19
C THR A 141 -17.10 13.67 12.89
N LYS A 142 -16.66 13.19 11.72
CA LYS A 142 -17.01 13.76 10.40
C LYS A 142 -17.58 12.77 9.40
N VAL A 143 -17.15 11.52 9.42
CA VAL A 143 -17.74 10.49 8.56
C VAL A 143 -19.16 10.23 9.06
N PHE A 144 -20.16 10.37 8.19
CA PHE A 144 -21.53 9.97 8.53
C PHE A 144 -21.47 8.57 9.14
N SER A 145 -22.08 8.36 10.31
CA SER A 145 -22.10 7.03 10.96
C SER A 145 -22.57 5.92 10.02
N GLU A 146 -23.38 6.29 9.02
CA GLU A 146 -23.88 5.43 7.95
C GLU A 146 -22.81 4.99 6.93
N ALA A 147 -21.73 5.75 6.75
CA ALA A 147 -20.64 5.45 5.80
C ALA A 147 -19.52 4.60 6.41
N CYS A 148 -19.39 4.58 7.75
CA CYS A 148 -18.38 3.77 8.44
C CYS A 148 -18.54 2.27 8.15
N LEU A 149 -19.76 1.74 8.28
CA LEU A 149 -20.02 0.31 8.08
C LEU A 149 -19.80 -0.15 6.62
N PRO A 150 -20.26 0.60 5.59
CA PRO A 150 -19.90 0.34 4.19
C PRO A 150 -18.38 0.32 3.92
N ALA A 151 -17.62 1.27 4.48
CA ALA A 151 -16.18 1.34 4.33
C ALA A 151 -15.49 0.09 4.89
N PHE A 152 -15.88 -0.32 6.11
CA PHE A 152 -15.41 -1.53 6.76
C PHE A 152 -15.74 -2.80 5.96
N ASN A 153 -16.99 -2.94 5.51
CA ASN A 153 -17.43 -4.10 4.74
C ASN A 153 -16.72 -4.21 3.38
N THR A 154 -16.53 -3.09 2.70
CA THR A 154 -15.79 -3.02 1.43
C THR A 154 -14.33 -3.44 1.66
N THR A 155 -13.68 -2.87 2.67
CA THR A 155 -12.31 -3.21 3.04
C THR A 155 -12.16 -4.71 3.34
N ASN A 156 -13.05 -5.29 4.14
CA ASN A 156 -13.00 -6.72 4.45
C ASN A 156 -13.19 -7.61 3.23
N SER A 157 -14.13 -7.26 2.36
CA SER A 157 -14.38 -8.00 1.11
C SER A 157 -13.14 -8.02 0.21
N ILE A 158 -12.49 -6.86 0.06
CA ILE A 158 -11.24 -6.73 -0.70
C ILE A 158 -10.11 -7.52 -0.03
N GLY A 159 -9.95 -7.36 1.28
CA GLY A 159 -8.95 -8.07 2.08
C GLY A 159 -9.05 -9.59 1.91
N HIS A 160 -10.25 -10.15 1.96
CA HIS A 160 -10.48 -11.58 1.72
C HIS A 160 -9.97 -12.04 0.35
N ARG A 161 -10.31 -11.31 -0.72
CA ARG A 161 -9.88 -11.66 -2.09
C ARG A 161 -8.37 -11.52 -2.28
N VAL A 162 -7.76 -10.49 -1.68
CA VAL A 162 -6.31 -10.30 -1.70
C VAL A 162 -5.59 -11.43 -0.97
N LEU A 163 -6.06 -11.82 0.21
CA LEU A 163 -5.50 -12.92 1.00
C LEU A 163 -5.60 -14.27 0.28
N GLN A 164 -6.64 -14.46 -0.54
CA GLN A 164 -6.81 -15.64 -1.40
C GLN A 164 -5.94 -15.62 -2.66
N GLY A 165 -5.24 -14.51 -2.94
CA GLY A 165 -4.43 -14.35 -4.15
C GLY A 165 -5.28 -14.15 -5.42
N GLU A 166 -6.49 -13.63 -5.28
CA GLU A 166 -7.43 -13.41 -6.39
C GLU A 166 -7.28 -12.05 -7.07
N VAL A 167 -6.47 -11.14 -6.50
CA VAL A 167 -6.37 -9.74 -6.91
C VAL A 167 -4.90 -9.37 -7.14
N ASP A 168 -4.62 -8.79 -8.29
CA ASP A 168 -3.26 -8.42 -8.71
C ASP A 168 -2.97 -6.92 -8.48
N ALA A 169 -4.02 -6.10 -8.45
CA ALA A 169 -3.94 -4.70 -8.07
C ALA A 169 -5.28 -4.18 -7.52
N VAL A 170 -5.19 -3.16 -6.68
CA VAL A 170 -6.31 -2.39 -6.16
C VAL A 170 -6.08 -0.91 -6.51
N ILE A 171 -7.11 -0.26 -7.04
CA ILE A 171 -7.10 1.16 -7.37
C ILE A 171 -8.20 1.84 -6.57
N LEU A 172 -7.83 2.83 -5.75
CA LEU A 172 -8.74 3.70 -5.01
C LEU A 172 -8.74 5.11 -5.63
N SER A 173 -9.80 5.42 -6.36
CA SER A 173 -9.89 6.63 -7.16
C SER A 173 -10.45 7.81 -6.38
N GLY A 174 -9.59 8.50 -5.61
CA GLY A 174 -9.95 9.70 -4.87
C GLY A 174 -10.85 9.45 -3.67
N ASP A 175 -11.00 10.50 -2.86
CA ASP A 175 -11.82 10.50 -1.65
C ASP A 175 -11.45 9.30 -0.75
N ILE A 176 -10.18 9.35 -0.36
CA ILE A 176 -9.43 8.19 0.11
C ILE A 176 -9.88 7.83 1.53
N SER A 177 -9.60 8.72 2.48
CA SER A 177 -9.85 8.50 3.92
C SER A 177 -10.96 9.38 4.48
N TYR A 178 -11.31 10.47 3.78
CA TYR A 178 -12.12 11.57 4.32
C TYR A 178 -11.58 12.14 5.64
N ALA A 179 -10.26 12.11 5.85
CA ALA A 179 -9.63 12.69 7.03
C ALA A 179 -10.00 14.17 7.21
N ASN A 180 -10.07 14.94 6.11
CA ASN A 180 -10.62 16.30 6.07
C ASN A 180 -10.06 17.20 7.19
N GLY A 181 -8.76 17.07 7.45
CA GLY A 181 -8.01 17.79 8.46
C GLY A 181 -7.91 17.11 9.82
N TYR A 182 -8.56 15.98 10.08
CA TYR A 182 -8.33 15.15 11.25
C TYR A 182 -7.27 14.07 10.94
N LEU A 183 -6.00 14.41 11.12
CA LEU A 183 -4.87 13.60 10.64
C LEU A 183 -4.79 12.20 11.28
N SER A 184 -5.41 11.99 12.45
CA SER A 184 -5.56 10.66 13.05
C SER A 184 -6.30 9.67 12.15
N ASN A 185 -7.20 10.16 11.29
CA ASN A 185 -7.96 9.31 10.38
C ASN A 185 -7.08 8.74 9.26
N TRP A 186 -6.01 9.44 8.87
CA TRP A 186 -5.03 8.90 7.93
C TRP A 186 -4.29 7.70 8.53
N GLU A 187 -3.85 7.78 9.78
CA GLU A 187 -3.20 6.64 10.45
C GLU A 187 -4.17 5.45 10.57
N PHE A 188 -5.40 5.72 10.99
CA PHE A 188 -6.44 4.69 11.11
C PHE A 188 -6.74 4.02 9.76
N PHE A 189 -6.84 4.82 8.69
CA PHE A 189 -7.03 4.34 7.32
C PHE A 189 -5.87 3.45 6.84
N LEU A 190 -4.63 3.90 7.03
CA LEU A 190 -3.44 3.17 6.61
C LEU A 190 -3.29 1.84 7.37
N ASP A 191 -3.59 1.83 8.68
CA ASP A 191 -3.58 0.61 9.50
C ASP A 191 -4.65 -0.38 9.02
N THR A 192 -5.88 0.11 8.82
CA THR A 192 -7.02 -0.67 8.32
C THR A 192 -6.74 -1.32 6.96
N LEU A 193 -6.03 -0.61 6.06
CA LEU A 193 -5.66 -1.13 4.75
C LEU A 193 -4.37 -1.95 4.73
N SER A 194 -3.59 -1.99 5.81
CA SER A 194 -2.32 -2.73 5.86
C SER A 194 -2.44 -4.18 5.36
N PRO A 195 -3.53 -4.93 5.62
CA PRO A 195 -3.64 -6.30 5.12
C PRO A 195 -3.71 -6.40 3.59
N ILE A 196 -4.19 -5.35 2.93
CA ILE A 196 -4.30 -5.20 1.47
C ILE A 196 -3.00 -4.64 0.91
N THR A 197 -2.58 -3.46 1.37
CA THR A 197 -1.47 -2.67 0.79
C THR A 197 -0.12 -3.34 0.98
N GLY A 198 0.07 -4.13 2.04
CA GLY A 198 1.27 -4.93 2.26
C GLY A 198 1.34 -6.22 1.42
N ARG A 199 0.32 -6.53 0.61
CA ARG A 199 0.23 -7.81 -0.12
C ARG A 199 0.00 -7.69 -1.61
N THR A 200 -0.62 -6.61 -2.08
CA THR A 200 -0.94 -6.38 -3.49
C THR A 200 -0.59 -4.97 -3.90
N LEU A 201 -0.47 -4.71 -5.21
CA LEU A 201 -0.25 -3.37 -5.72
C LEU A 201 -1.47 -2.50 -5.37
N PHE A 202 -1.25 -1.42 -4.64
CA PHE A 202 -2.29 -0.46 -4.26
C PHE A 202 -1.97 0.91 -4.85
N LEU A 203 -2.88 1.45 -5.65
CA LEU A 203 -2.74 2.73 -6.32
C LEU A 203 -3.89 3.65 -5.92
N THR A 204 -3.59 4.94 -5.80
CA THR A 204 -4.58 5.96 -5.51
C THR A 204 -4.60 7.05 -6.57
N THR A 205 -5.71 7.76 -6.68
CA THR A 205 -5.75 9.11 -7.25
C THR A 205 -6.22 10.09 -6.18
N VAL A 206 -6.02 11.38 -6.44
CA VAL A 206 -6.37 12.47 -5.50
C VAL A 206 -7.81 12.94 -5.80
N GLY A 207 -8.67 12.93 -4.78
CA GLY A 207 -10.03 13.46 -4.85
C GLY A 207 -10.14 14.90 -4.36
N ASN A 208 -11.36 15.41 -4.23
CA ASN A 208 -11.59 16.74 -3.67
C ASN A 208 -11.28 16.80 -2.18
N HIS A 209 -11.59 15.73 -1.45
CA HIS A 209 -11.30 15.62 -0.02
C HIS A 209 -9.81 15.51 0.31
N GLU A 210 -8.96 15.26 -0.68
CA GLU A 210 -7.51 15.35 -0.49
C GLU A 210 -6.94 16.73 -0.86
N SER A 211 -7.51 17.41 -1.87
CA SER A 211 -6.84 18.54 -2.53
C SER A 211 -7.50 19.91 -2.38
N ILE A 212 -8.83 19.98 -2.27
CA ILE A 212 -9.54 21.27 -2.35
C ILE A 212 -9.32 22.08 -1.07
N TRP A 213 -8.65 23.22 -1.23
CA TRP A 213 -8.50 24.24 -0.20
C TRP A 213 -8.43 25.63 -0.83
N ALA A 214 -9.13 26.60 -0.27
CA ALA A 214 -9.17 27.95 -0.80
C ALA A 214 -7.78 28.60 -0.75
N GLY A 215 -7.30 29.08 -1.90
CA GLY A 215 -5.97 29.68 -2.02
C GLY A 215 -4.79 28.71 -2.10
N SER A 216 -5.03 27.40 -2.27
CA SER A 216 -4.00 26.44 -2.65
C SER A 216 -3.89 26.29 -4.18
N ASP A 217 -2.96 25.44 -4.63
CA ASP A 217 -2.77 25.09 -6.05
C ASP A 217 -3.89 24.19 -6.64
N SER A 218 -4.92 23.87 -5.85
CA SER A 218 -6.06 23.09 -6.35
C SER A 218 -6.83 23.83 -7.45
N LEU A 219 -7.19 23.11 -8.51
CA LEU A 219 -8.00 23.64 -9.61
C LEU A 219 -9.36 24.15 -9.11
N TYR A 220 -9.94 23.46 -8.12
CA TYR A 220 -11.22 23.81 -7.53
C TYR A 220 -11.01 24.54 -6.20
N GLN A 221 -11.85 25.53 -5.95
CA GLN A 221 -11.83 26.32 -4.71
C GLN A 221 -12.91 25.80 -3.77
N GLY A 222 -12.59 25.72 -2.48
CA GLY A 222 -13.47 25.16 -1.46
C GLY A 222 -12.71 24.82 -0.19
N ILE A 223 -13.27 23.96 0.66
CA ILE A 223 -12.66 23.58 1.94
C ILE A 223 -12.74 22.08 2.22
N ASP A 224 -12.99 21.25 1.21
CA ASP A 224 -13.34 19.84 1.37
C ASP A 224 -12.22 19.04 2.04
N SER A 225 -10.96 19.40 1.76
CA SER A 225 -9.78 18.77 2.41
C SER A 225 -9.59 19.16 3.88
N GLY A 226 -10.37 20.10 4.40
CA GLY A 226 -10.24 20.60 5.77
C GLY A 226 -8.90 21.25 6.10
N GLY A 227 -8.11 21.59 5.07
CA GLY A 227 -6.82 22.26 5.19
C GLY A 227 -5.61 21.39 4.85
N GLU A 228 -5.81 20.13 4.47
CA GLU A 228 -4.74 19.21 4.11
C GLU A 228 -4.07 19.54 2.77
N CYS A 229 -4.84 20.11 1.83
CA CYS A 229 -4.34 20.68 0.57
C CYS A 229 -3.32 19.83 -0.22
N GLY A 230 -3.55 18.52 -0.29
CA GLY A 230 -2.75 17.59 -1.10
C GLY A 230 -1.78 16.71 -0.30
N LEU A 231 -1.78 16.79 1.04
CA LEU A 231 -0.94 15.99 1.95
C LEU A 231 -0.93 14.48 1.62
N SER A 232 -1.98 13.93 1.03
CA SER A 232 -2.06 12.52 0.63
C SER A 232 -0.95 12.08 -0.34
N VAL A 233 -0.39 12.97 -1.15
CA VAL A 233 0.72 12.65 -2.07
C VAL A 233 2.02 12.31 -1.33
N ASP A 234 2.16 12.81 -0.10
CA ASP A 234 3.28 12.49 0.77
C ASP A 234 3.03 11.23 1.61
N LEU A 235 1.78 10.91 1.93
CA LEU A 235 1.44 9.68 2.63
C LEU A 235 1.50 8.46 1.72
N ILE A 236 0.93 8.57 0.52
CA ILE A 236 0.73 7.46 -0.41
C ILE A 236 1.24 7.89 -1.79
N PRO A 237 2.56 8.00 -1.97
CA PRO A 237 3.14 8.51 -3.21
C PRO A 237 2.87 7.57 -4.37
N MET A 238 2.33 8.12 -5.46
CA MET A 238 2.14 7.40 -6.71
C MET A 238 3.37 7.52 -7.60
N PRO A 239 3.65 6.51 -8.46
CA PRO A 239 4.69 6.64 -9.48
C PRO A 239 4.46 7.90 -10.30
N ALA A 240 5.49 8.73 -10.45
CA ALA A 240 5.42 9.88 -11.35
C ALA A 240 5.16 9.37 -12.79
N PRO A 241 4.34 10.09 -13.58
CA PRO A 241 4.08 9.75 -14.98
C PRO A 241 5.35 9.76 -15.85
#